data_AF-A0A511YS53-F1
#
_entry.id   AF-A0A511YS53-F1
#
_cell.length_a   1.000
_cell.length_b   1.000
_cell.length_c   1.000
_cell.angle_alpha   90.00
_cell.angle_beta   90.00
_cell.angle_gamma   90.00
#
_symmetry.space_group_name_H-M   'P 1'
#
loop_
_entity.id
_entity.type
_entity.pdbx_description
1 polymer ?
#
loop_
_entity_poly.entity_id
_entity_poly.type
_entity_poly.pdbx_seq_one_letter_code
_entity_poly.pdbx_strand_id
1 'polypeptide(L)'
;MKSNIKIEEVGDINSDYPYLEVFFNDESSPFLEVSICNEELSFKIYPIKKDIILTNQEWDYINRTANEFLPRALKNEDDYLNWQG
;
A
#
# COMPACT_ATOMS: atom_id res chain seq x y z
N MET A 1 12.61 7.61 -16.61
CA MET A 1 13.33 7.98 -15.37
C MET A 1 13.24 6.81 -14.42
N LYS A 2 14.27 6.57 -13.60
CA LYS A 2 14.22 5.51 -12.58
C LYS A 2 13.39 6.05 -11.40
N SER A 3 12.35 5.33 -11.00
CA SER A 3 11.55 5.67 -9.81
C SER A 3 12.45 5.66 -8.57
N ASN A 4 12.38 6.67 -7.69
CA ASN A 4 13.14 6.67 -6.43
C ASN A 4 12.41 5.95 -5.29
N ILE A 5 11.22 5.43 -5.57
CA ILE A 5 10.41 4.70 -4.62
C ILE A 5 10.22 3.24 -5.03
N LYS A 6 9.99 2.40 -4.02
CA LYS A 6 9.55 1.01 -4.14
C LYS A 6 8.27 0.82 -3.30
N ILE A 7 7.40 -0.07 -3.76
CA ILE A 7 6.16 -0.45 -3.07
C ILE A 7 6.24 -1.96 -2.82
N GLU A 8 5.97 -2.38 -1.59
CA GLU A 8 5.95 -3.78 -1.17
C GLU A 8 4.56 -4.12 -0.61
N GLU A 9 4.00 -5.26 -1.03
CA GLU A 9 2.74 -5.79 -0.49
C GLU A 9 3.06 -6.65 0.74
N VAL A 10 2.49 -6.29 1.89
CA VAL A 10 2.72 -6.94 3.18
C VAL A 10 1.43 -7.63 3.61
N GLY A 11 1.48 -8.96 3.78
CA GLY A 11 0.41 -9.73 4.39
C GLY A 11 0.63 -9.80 5.90
N ASP A 12 -0.35 -9.34 6.69
CA ASP A 12 -0.33 -9.44 8.15
C ASP A 12 -1.37 -10.47 8.60
N ILE A 13 -0.95 -11.38 9.48
CA ILE A 13 -1.84 -12.38 10.10
C ILE A 13 -2.89 -11.74 11.01
N ASN A 14 -2.69 -10.48 11.42
CA ASN A 14 -3.57 -9.72 12.30
C ASN A 14 -4.39 -8.64 11.58
N SER A 15 -4.24 -8.49 10.26
CA SER A 15 -5.07 -7.58 9.47
C SER A 15 -6.01 -8.38 8.58
N ASP A 16 -7.25 -7.92 8.48
CA ASP A 16 -8.27 -8.56 7.63
C ASP A 16 -7.88 -8.51 6.14
N TYR A 17 -7.03 -7.55 5.77
CA TYR A 17 -6.47 -7.41 4.43
C TYR A 17 -4.96 -7.18 4.47
N PRO A 18 -4.22 -7.59 3.42
CA PRO A 18 -2.86 -7.10 3.20
C PRO A 18 -2.84 -5.56 3.10
N TYR A 19 -1.65 -4.98 3.23
CA TYR A 19 -1.44 -3.55 3.01
C TYR A 19 -0.18 -3.31 2.18
N LEU A 20 -0.01 -2.09 1.68
CA LEU A 20 1.15 -1.67 0.91
C LEU A 20 2.07 -0.80 1.78
N GLU A 21 3.36 -1.07 1.73
CA GLU A 21 4.38 -0.19 2.28
C GLU A 21 5.15 0.49 1.16
N VAL A 22 5.35 1.80 1.26
CA VAL A 22 6.10 2.61 0.31
C VAL A 22 7.37 3.12 0.96
N PHE A 23 8.48 2.91 0.26
CA PHE A 23 9.82 3.27 0.72
C PHE A 23 10.52 4.13 -0.33
N PHE A 24 11.48 4.93 0.13
CA PHE A 24 12.54 5.37 -0.76
C PHE A 24 13.51 4.20 -1.00
N ASN A 25 14.05 4.09 -2.21
CA ASN A 25 14.93 2.98 -2.61
C ASN A 25 16.19 2.83 -1.74
N ASP A 26 16.63 3.91 -1.11
CA ASP A 26 17.80 3.98 -0.24
C ASP A 26 17.47 3.79 1.25
N GLU A 27 16.20 3.60 1.60
CA GLU A 27 15.74 3.42 2.99
C GLU A 27 15.20 2.01 3.23
N SER A 28 15.40 1.51 4.45
CA SER A 28 14.83 0.24 4.91
C SER A 28 13.49 0.39 5.62
N SER A 29 13.11 1.61 6.02
CA SER A 29 11.84 1.89 6.70
C SER A 29 10.86 2.58 5.77
N PRO A 30 9.57 2.22 5.81
CA PRO A 30 8.58 2.84 4.95
C PRO A 30 8.27 4.26 5.44
N PHE A 31 7.88 5.13 4.53
CA PHE A 31 7.39 6.47 4.84
C PHE A 31 5.87 6.58 4.70
N LEU A 32 5.25 5.65 3.97
CA LEU A 32 3.81 5.61 3.75
C LEU A 32 3.34 4.15 3.77
N GLU A 33 2.24 3.92 4.47
CA GLU A 33 1.46 2.70 4.41
C GLU A 33 0.10 3.01 3.79
N VAL A 34 -0.36 2.13 2.90
CA VAL A 34 -1.69 2.16 2.31
C VAL A 34 -2.41 0.87 2.67
N SER A 35 -3.43 0.98 3.51
CA SER A 35 -4.25 -0.14 3.97
C SER A 35 -5.71 0.07 3.54
N ILE A 36 -6.56 -0.91 3.81
CA ILE A 36 -7.99 -0.85 3.52
C ILE A 36 -8.73 -0.86 4.86
N CYS A 37 -9.68 0.05 5.01
CA CYS A 37 -10.55 0.13 6.18
C CYS A 37 -11.96 0.41 5.70
N ASN A 38 -12.91 -0.51 5.93
CA ASN A 38 -14.30 -0.39 5.50
C ASN A 38 -14.47 0.01 4.03
N GLU A 39 -13.80 -0.70 3.11
CA GLU A 39 -13.82 -0.43 1.66
C GLU A 39 -13.18 0.91 1.22
N GLU A 40 -12.57 1.65 2.15
CA GLU A 40 -11.84 2.89 1.87
C GLU A 40 -10.33 2.68 1.93
N LEU A 41 -9.58 3.50 1.18
CA LEU A 41 -8.13 3.57 1.32
C LEU A 41 -7.76 4.36 2.57
N SER A 42 -7.00 3.73 3.47
CA SER A 42 -6.44 4.33 4.66
C SER A 42 -4.95 4.56 4.47
N PHE A 43 -4.50 5.79 4.74
CA PHE A 43 -3.11 6.21 4.57
C PHE A 43 -2.49 6.52 5.92
N LYS A 44 -1.34 5.92 6.21
CA LYS A 44 -0.54 6.24 7.40
C LYS A 44 0.84 6.72 6.95
N ILE A 45 1.17 7.96 7.29
CA ILE A 45 2.48 8.55 6.98
C ILE A 45 3.39 8.39 8.19
N TYR A 46 4.52 7.75 7.99
CA TYR A 46 5.51 7.52 9.03
C TYR A 46 6.55 8.65 9.07
N PRO A 47 6.97 9.08 10.26
CA PRO A 47 8.07 10.03 10.38
C PRO A 47 9.37 9.35 9.91
N ILE A 48 10.08 10.01 9.01
CA ILE A 48 11.41 9.60 8.54
C ILE A 48 12.42 10.75 8.74
N LYS A 49 13.71 10.47 8.64
CA LYS A 49 14.78 11.45 8.92
C LYS A 49 14.93 12.56 7.87
N LYS A 50 14.26 12.42 6.72
CA LYS A 50 14.35 13.33 5.57
C LYS A 50 12.96 13.77 5.13
N ASP A 51 12.88 14.88 4.41
CA ASP A 51 11.61 15.34 3.84
C ASP A 51 11.09 14.33 2.81
N ILE A 52 9.78 14.11 2.81
CA ILE A 52 9.11 13.28 1.80
C ILE A 52 8.85 14.18 0.58
N ILE A 53 9.71 14.08 -0.43
CA ILE A 53 9.58 14.82 -1.68
C ILE A 53 9.35 13.82 -2.81
N LEU A 54 8.20 13.94 -3.48
CA LEU A 54 7.82 13.08 -4.59
C LEU A 54 7.63 13.93 -5.84
N THR A 55 8.04 13.39 -6.99
CA THR A 55 7.58 13.91 -8.28
C THR A 55 6.10 13.56 -8.49
N ASN A 56 5.39 14.32 -9.34
CA ASN A 56 4.01 13.97 -9.71
C ASN A 56 3.91 12.54 -10.25
N GLN A 57 4.91 12.06 -11.00
CA GLN A 57 4.92 10.70 -11.54
C GLN A 57 5.02 9.62 -10.45
N GLU A 58 5.79 9.87 -9.40
CA GLU A 58 5.91 8.95 -8.25
C GLU A 58 4.62 8.92 -7.43
N TRP A 59 4.01 10.10 -7.21
CA TRP A 59 2.71 10.18 -6.55
C TRP A 59 1.60 9.49 -7.34
N ASP A 60 1.53 9.73 -8.65
CA ASP A 60 0.58 9.05 -9.54
C ASP A 60 0.80 7.54 -9.55
N TYR A 61 2.05 7.08 -9.49
CA TYR A 61 2.37 5.67 -9.38
C TYR A 61 1.83 5.04 -8.09
N ILE A 62 2.07 5.68 -6.93
CA ILE A 62 1.53 5.23 -5.63
C ILE A 62 0.00 5.14 -5.70
N ASN A 63 -0.66 6.20 -6.15
CA ASN A 63 -2.12 6.23 -6.22
C ASN A 63 -2.69 5.16 -7.14
N ARG A 64 -2.08 4.95 -8.31
CA ARG A 64 -2.52 3.90 -9.22
C ARG A 64 -2.38 2.51 -8.59
N THR A 65 -1.25 2.24 -7.95
CA THR A 65 -1.03 0.96 -7.27
C THR A 65 -2.02 0.75 -6.11
N ALA A 66 -2.30 1.78 -5.32
CA ALA A 66 -3.31 1.74 -4.27
C ALA A 66 -4.72 1.44 -4.82
N ASN A 67 -5.11 2.10 -5.92
CA ASN A 67 -6.41 1.89 -6.56
C ASN A 67 -6.55 0.50 -7.20
N GLU A 68 -5.47 -0.08 -7.72
CA GLU A 68 -5.46 -1.47 -8.22
C GLU A 68 -5.49 -2.49 -7.08
N PHE A 69 -4.95 -2.14 -5.91
CA PHE A 69 -4.88 -2.98 -4.72
C PHE A 69 -6.24 -3.15 -4.03
N LEU A 70 -7.01 -2.06 -3.88
CA LEU A 70 -8.33 -2.05 -3.24
C LEU A 70 -9.29 -3.15 -3.74
N PRO A 71 -9.62 -3.25 -5.05
CA PRO A 71 -10.55 -4.26 -5.53
C PRO A 71 -9.99 -5.68 -5.45
N ARG A 72 -8.66 -5.86 -5.49
CA ARG A 72 -8.03 -7.18 -5.33
C ARG A 72 -8.18 -7.69 -3.90
N ALA A 73 -7.94 -6.82 -2.93
CA ALA A 73 -8.04 -7.18 -1.51
C ALA A 73 -9.50 -7.45 -1.11
N LEU A 74 -10.45 -6.63 -1.56
CA LEU A 74 -11.88 -6.86 -1.32
C LEU A 74 -12.39 -8.14 -2.01
N LYS A 75 -11.97 -8.41 -3.25
CA LYS A 75 -12.35 -9.66 -3.93
C LYS A 75 -11.79 -10.90 -3.22
N ASN A 76 -10.59 -10.83 -2.67
CA ASN A 76 -10.02 -11.96 -1.92
C ASN A 76 -10.84 -12.29 -0.65
N GLU A 77 -11.43 -11.28 0.00
CA GLU A 77 -12.37 -11.49 1.11
C GLU A 77 -13.66 -12.15 0.63
N ASP A 78 -14.27 -11.66 -0.45
CA ASP A 78 -15.45 -12.29 -1.05
C ASP A 78 -15.18 -13.75 -1.42
N ASP A 79 -14.06 -14.03 -2.08
CA ASP A 79 -13.69 -15.39 -2.48
C ASP A 79 -13.42 -16.28 -1.25
N TYR A 80 -12.82 -15.75 -0.17
CA TYR A 80 -12.61 -16.48 1.09
C TYR A 80 -13.92 -16.78 1.83
N LEU A 81 -14.84 -15.81 1.90
CA LEU A 81 -16.16 -15.98 2.52
C LEU A 81 -17.06 -16.95 1.72
N ASN A 82 -16.94 -16.93 0.39
CA ASN A 82 -17.68 -17.83 -0.50
C ASN A 82 -17.05 -19.23 -0.62
N TRP A 83 -15.79 -19.41 -0.21
CA TRP A 83 -15.12 -20.71 -0.10
C TRP A 83 -15.44 -21.43 1.22
N GLN A 84 -16.66 -21.25 1.75
CA GLN A 84 -17.18 -22.16 2.77
C GLN A 84 -17.71 -23.42 2.08
N GLY A 85 -16.84 -24.44 2.04
CA GLY A 85 -17.23 -25.82 1.69
C GLY A 85 -18.21 -26.43 2.68
#